data_AF-A0A972UXQ5-F1
#
_entry.id   AF-A0A972UXQ5-F1
#
_cell.length_a   1.000
_cell.length_b   1.000
_cell.length_c   1.000
_cell.angle_alpha   90.00
_cell.angle_beta   90.00
_cell.angle_gamma   90.00
#
_symmetry.space_group_name_H-M   'P 1'
#
loop_
_entity.id
_entity.type
_entity.pdbx_description
1 polymer ?
#
loop_
_entity_poly.entity_id
_entity_poly.type
_entity_poly.pdbx_seq_one_letter_code
_entity_poly.pdbx_strand_id
1 'polypeptide(L)'
;MKTVLFILFSFLLPLTVFPQIIVQNPRIGFSNTESIIISQIEINSRETILTFKTMMSPGSRFGISGKSFIKVVGQSDTLFLTKQDAPIPVDGWITVPPEGITYKLYFPPIDSAAFKIDFGELHDSSWYMYDIELGDQPHNSIVPIELLGDWFSEESGKWTFSFWDSIAIVNSKIWDYFSVVMDNENYKVILENNGDKLYILYKKKDDGLSQISINDNQSFKPYTKDVSVLTKSLDEDMDYKSSGDSGVVVYQGIFKGYRPEFGSYCSLEVGDGLKSNRDYYAFEIDTNGSFRVELKLMPLKK
;
A
#
# COMPACT_ATOMS: atom_id res chain seq x y z
N MET A 1 -11.32 81.85 6.82
CA MET A 1 -11.56 80.88 5.72
C MET A 1 -11.18 79.50 6.25
N LYS A 2 -12.16 78.59 6.38
CA LYS A 2 -11.96 77.22 6.84
C LYS A 2 -12.12 76.30 5.63
N THR A 3 -11.11 75.51 5.28
CA THR A 3 -11.28 74.42 4.33
C THR A 3 -10.44 73.22 4.74
N VAL A 4 -11.16 72.29 5.37
CA VAL A 4 -11.05 70.83 5.46
C VAL A 4 -9.79 70.16 4.86
N LEU A 5 -9.05 69.47 5.73
CA LEU A 5 -8.08 68.42 5.37
C LEU A 5 -8.81 67.08 5.40
N PHE A 6 -8.93 66.40 4.25
CA PHE A 6 -9.51 65.06 4.12
C PHE A 6 -8.41 64.02 4.35
N ILE A 7 -8.49 63.24 5.44
CA ILE A 7 -7.63 62.08 5.67
C ILE A 7 -8.38 60.84 5.19
N LEU A 8 -7.90 60.21 4.12
CA LEU A 8 -8.41 58.95 3.58
C LEU A 8 -7.79 57.79 4.37
N PHE A 9 -8.56 57.18 5.26
CA PHE A 9 -8.15 56.00 6.02
C PHE A 9 -8.41 54.76 5.17
N SER A 10 -7.40 54.28 4.43
CA SER A 10 -7.49 53.02 3.69
C SER A 10 -7.55 51.84 4.67
N PHE A 11 -8.72 51.23 4.81
CA PHE A 11 -8.90 49.92 5.44
C PHE A 11 -8.17 48.86 4.61
N LEU A 12 -6.95 48.47 4.99
CA LEU A 12 -6.38 47.19 4.57
C LEU A 12 -7.14 46.09 5.31
N LEU A 13 -8.10 45.47 4.63
CA LEU A 13 -8.64 44.18 5.07
C LEU A 13 -7.53 43.13 4.93
N PRO A 14 -7.16 42.39 6.00
CA PRO A 14 -6.25 41.27 5.86
C PRO A 14 -6.94 40.20 5.01
N LEU A 15 -6.37 39.91 3.84
CA LEU A 15 -6.69 38.70 3.08
C LEU A 15 -6.28 37.51 3.94
N THR A 16 -7.25 36.88 4.60
CA THR A 16 -7.02 35.60 5.28
C THR A 16 -6.77 34.55 4.21
N VAL A 17 -5.50 34.27 3.95
CA VAL A 17 -5.10 33.09 3.17
C VAL A 17 -5.42 31.88 4.04
N PHE A 18 -6.48 31.17 3.71
CA PHE A 18 -6.78 29.91 4.36
C PHE A 18 -5.75 28.88 3.92
N PRO A 19 -5.18 28.08 4.85
CA PRO A 19 -4.29 27.00 4.49
C PRO A 19 -5.04 26.03 3.57
N GLN A 20 -4.42 25.74 2.43
CA GLN A 20 -4.87 24.74 1.46
C GLN A 20 -3.78 23.68 1.39
N ILE A 21 -4.14 22.43 1.69
CA ILE A 21 -3.24 21.31 1.54
C ILE A 21 -3.50 20.71 0.16
N ILE A 22 -2.44 20.52 -0.63
CA ILE A 22 -2.50 19.84 -1.91
C ILE A 22 -1.52 18.67 -1.87
N VAL A 23 -2.02 17.46 -2.05
CA VAL A 23 -1.21 16.24 -2.12
C VAL A 23 -1.26 15.70 -3.53
N GLN A 24 -0.11 15.57 -4.18
CA GLN A 24 0.00 14.97 -5.51
C GLN A 24 0.32 13.48 -5.40
N ASN A 25 -0.42 12.65 -6.12
CA ASN A 25 -0.26 11.19 -6.14
C ASN A 25 -0.12 10.61 -4.71
N PRO A 26 -1.14 10.81 -3.84
CA PRO A 26 -1.08 10.38 -2.44
C PRO A 26 -0.72 8.90 -2.34
N ARG A 27 0.07 8.57 -1.33
CA ARG A 27 0.33 7.17 -0.98
C ARG A 27 -0.96 6.54 -0.45
N ILE A 28 -1.25 5.34 -0.92
CA ILE A 28 -2.41 4.54 -0.51
C ILE A 28 -1.88 3.26 0.14
N GLY A 29 -2.35 2.94 1.34
CA GLY A 29 -1.93 1.73 2.05
C GLY A 29 -2.48 0.45 1.42
N PHE A 30 -3.77 0.46 1.10
CA PHE A 30 -4.46 -0.66 0.43
C PHE A 30 -5.54 -0.14 -0.52
N SER A 31 -5.66 -0.77 -1.69
CA SER A 31 -6.75 -0.53 -2.65
C SER A 31 -7.28 -1.86 -3.14
N ASN A 32 -8.60 -2.02 -3.19
CA ASN A 32 -9.22 -3.22 -3.77
C ASN A 32 -9.34 -3.15 -5.31
N THR A 33 -8.82 -2.09 -5.92
CA THR A 33 -8.93 -1.83 -7.35
C THR A 33 -7.67 -1.18 -7.89
N GLU A 34 -7.29 -1.57 -9.10
CA GLU A 34 -6.28 -0.88 -9.92
C GLU A 34 -6.94 -0.07 -11.05
N SER A 35 -8.27 -0.12 -11.17
CA SER A 35 -9.03 0.51 -12.26
C SER A 35 -9.12 2.03 -12.15
N ILE A 36 -8.86 2.58 -10.96
CA ILE A 36 -8.84 4.01 -10.70
C ILE A 36 -7.69 4.34 -9.74
N ILE A 37 -7.16 5.55 -9.87
CA ILE A 37 -6.16 6.09 -8.95
C ILE A 37 -6.59 7.48 -8.47
N ILE A 38 -6.19 7.85 -7.26
CA ILE A 38 -6.25 9.24 -6.80
C ILE A 38 -4.97 9.92 -7.27
N SER A 39 -5.11 10.91 -8.14
CA SER A 39 -3.99 11.70 -8.67
C SER A 39 -3.70 12.95 -7.84
N GLN A 40 -4.70 13.49 -7.14
CA GLN A 40 -4.53 14.65 -6.28
C GLN A 40 -5.58 14.67 -5.17
N ILE A 41 -5.20 15.17 -3.99
CA ILE A 41 -6.12 15.56 -2.93
C ILE A 41 -5.94 17.05 -2.66
N GLU A 42 -7.05 17.75 -2.47
CA GLU A 42 -7.07 19.13 -1.99
C GLU A 42 -7.93 19.21 -0.73
N ILE A 43 -7.39 19.80 0.34
CA ILE A 43 -8.11 20.07 1.58
C ILE A 43 -8.10 21.58 1.80
N ASN A 44 -9.28 22.16 1.99
CA ASN A 44 -9.43 23.55 2.37
C ASN A 44 -10.57 23.70 3.39
N SER A 45 -10.77 24.92 3.89
CA SER A 45 -11.79 25.20 4.92
C SER A 45 -13.25 24.90 4.53
N ARG A 46 -13.53 24.65 3.24
CA ARG A 46 -14.89 24.44 2.71
C ARG A 46 -15.14 23.01 2.28
N GLU A 47 -14.13 22.33 1.76
CA GLU A 47 -14.29 21.04 1.10
C GLU A 47 -12.99 20.23 1.09
N THR A 48 -13.17 18.92 1.02
CA THR A 48 -12.12 17.95 0.70
C THR A 48 -12.38 17.45 -0.72
N ILE A 49 -11.40 17.56 -1.61
CA ILE A 49 -11.57 17.25 -3.04
C ILE A 49 -10.58 16.14 -3.43
N LEU A 50 -11.10 15.03 -3.94
CA LEU A 50 -10.29 13.94 -4.48
C LEU A 50 -10.38 13.97 -6.01
N THR A 51 -9.24 14.08 -6.69
CA THR A 51 -9.14 14.02 -8.15
C THR A 51 -8.70 12.63 -8.58
N PHE A 52 -9.57 11.93 -9.30
CA PHE A 52 -9.34 10.57 -9.76
C PHE A 52 -8.99 10.52 -11.25
N LYS A 53 -8.27 9.47 -11.64
CA LYS A 53 -8.03 9.07 -13.04
C LYS A 53 -8.37 7.60 -13.21
N THR A 54 -9.03 7.25 -14.32
CA THR A 54 -9.29 5.85 -14.68
C THR A 54 -8.07 5.21 -15.34
N MET A 55 -7.75 3.99 -14.95
CA MET A 55 -6.76 3.10 -15.58
C MET A 55 -7.42 1.97 -16.38
N MET A 56 -8.74 2.03 -16.56
CA MET A 56 -9.52 1.04 -17.29
C MET A 56 -9.25 1.11 -18.79
N SER A 57 -9.31 -0.04 -19.46
CA SER A 57 -9.21 -0.10 -20.91
C SER A 57 -10.32 0.70 -21.61
N PRO A 58 -10.03 1.36 -22.74
CA PRO A 58 -11.05 2.03 -23.54
C PRO A 58 -12.20 1.07 -23.90
N GLY A 59 -13.44 1.55 -23.84
CA GLY A 59 -14.64 0.74 -24.04
C GLY A 59 -15.23 0.12 -22.77
N SER A 60 -14.51 0.17 -21.64
CA SER A 60 -15.02 -0.32 -20.36
C SER A 60 -16.20 0.50 -19.85
N ARG A 61 -17.10 -0.13 -19.09
CA ARG A 61 -18.17 0.59 -18.37
C ARG A 61 -17.63 1.18 -17.08
N PHE A 62 -17.87 2.46 -16.87
CA PHE A 62 -17.44 3.20 -15.69
C PHE A 62 -18.62 4.00 -15.13
N GLY A 63 -18.73 4.06 -13.81
CA GLY A 63 -19.78 4.78 -13.08
C GLY A 63 -19.24 5.23 -11.73
N ILE A 64 -19.90 6.22 -11.12
CA ILE A 64 -19.54 6.75 -9.80
C ILE A 64 -20.78 6.61 -8.92
N SER A 65 -20.61 6.06 -7.72
CA SER A 65 -21.70 5.94 -6.78
C SER A 65 -22.08 7.29 -6.17
N GLY A 66 -23.37 7.63 -6.14
CA GLY A 66 -23.86 8.77 -5.35
C GLY A 66 -23.65 8.60 -3.84
N LYS A 67 -23.27 7.39 -3.40
CA LYS A 67 -22.96 7.04 -2.02
C LYS A 67 -21.47 6.86 -1.76
N SER A 68 -20.60 7.46 -2.59
CA SER A 68 -19.18 7.55 -2.25
C SER A 68 -19.00 8.33 -0.94
N PHE A 69 -17.97 7.99 -0.17
CA PHE A 69 -17.68 8.62 1.10
C PHE A 69 -16.18 8.64 1.39
N ILE A 70 -15.79 9.52 2.31
CA ILE A 70 -14.49 9.46 2.98
C ILE A 70 -14.68 9.30 4.49
N LYS A 71 -13.69 8.71 5.17
CA LYS A 71 -13.61 8.65 6.63
C LYS A 71 -12.23 9.08 7.07
N VAL A 72 -12.11 9.94 8.07
CA VAL A 72 -10.81 10.21 8.68
C VAL A 72 -10.41 9.00 9.53
N VAL A 73 -9.22 8.46 9.30
CA VAL A 73 -8.74 7.27 10.02
C VAL A 73 -8.68 7.58 11.52
N GLY A 74 -9.28 6.70 12.33
CA GLY A 74 -9.41 6.87 13.79
C GLY A 74 -10.64 7.68 14.23
N GLN A 75 -11.45 8.19 13.29
CA GLN A 75 -12.73 8.84 13.59
C GLN A 75 -13.91 7.96 13.17
N SER A 76 -15.05 8.10 13.87
CA SER A 76 -16.27 7.33 13.57
C SER A 76 -17.02 7.83 12.34
N ASP A 77 -16.89 9.13 12.06
CA ASP A 77 -17.79 9.85 11.16
C ASP A 77 -17.54 9.47 9.70
N THR A 78 -18.64 9.30 8.97
CA THR A 78 -18.63 9.06 7.53
C THR A 78 -19.05 10.34 6.82
N LEU A 79 -18.19 10.84 5.95
CA LEU A 79 -18.40 12.07 5.20
C LEU A 79 -18.78 11.72 3.76
N PHE A 80 -20.05 11.84 3.42
CA PHE A 80 -20.57 11.46 2.10
C PHE A 80 -20.28 12.52 1.03
N LEU A 81 -20.27 12.07 -0.22
CA LEU A 81 -20.18 12.90 -1.42
C LEU A 81 -21.18 14.06 -1.37
N THR A 82 -20.69 15.28 -1.51
CA THR A 82 -21.53 16.49 -1.56
C THR A 82 -21.72 16.98 -2.99
N LYS A 83 -20.74 16.75 -3.85
CA LYS A 83 -20.73 17.19 -5.24
C LYS A 83 -19.76 16.33 -6.04
N GLN A 84 -20.01 16.21 -7.34
CA GLN A 84 -19.05 15.67 -8.30
C GLN A 84 -18.82 16.63 -9.46
N ASP A 85 -17.64 16.56 -10.05
CA ASP A 85 -17.29 17.17 -11.33
C ASP A 85 -16.74 16.05 -12.22
N ALA A 86 -17.63 15.47 -13.02
CA ALA A 86 -17.37 14.29 -13.83
C ALA A 86 -18.19 14.38 -15.13
N PRO A 87 -17.73 13.78 -16.24
CA PRO A 87 -18.50 13.73 -17.50
C PRO A 87 -19.67 12.71 -17.46
N ILE A 88 -20.18 12.38 -16.27
CA ILE A 88 -21.14 11.30 -16.03
C ILE A 88 -22.18 11.80 -15.03
N PRO A 89 -23.47 11.47 -15.21
CA PRO A 89 -24.46 11.66 -14.16
C PRO A 89 -24.14 10.83 -12.91
N VAL A 90 -24.53 11.31 -11.73
CA VAL A 90 -24.46 10.54 -10.47
C VAL A 90 -25.26 9.24 -10.63
N ASP A 91 -24.72 8.10 -10.17
CA ASP A 91 -25.30 6.76 -10.35
C ASP A 91 -25.55 6.38 -11.83
N GLY A 92 -24.90 7.10 -12.76
CA GLY A 92 -24.92 6.84 -14.19
C GLY A 92 -23.73 6.00 -14.65
N TRP A 93 -23.78 5.59 -15.92
CA TRP A 93 -22.70 4.86 -16.58
C TRP A 93 -22.23 5.61 -17.82
N ILE A 94 -20.93 5.55 -18.07
CA ILE A 94 -20.31 5.97 -19.32
C ILE A 94 -19.39 4.86 -19.85
N THR A 95 -19.07 4.95 -21.13
CA THR A 95 -17.99 4.19 -21.75
C THR A 95 -16.69 4.96 -21.63
N VAL A 96 -15.65 4.32 -21.09
CA VAL A 96 -14.31 4.93 -20.95
C VAL A 96 -13.74 5.25 -22.35
N PRO A 97 -13.40 6.52 -22.64
CA PRO A 97 -12.82 6.91 -23.92
C PRO A 97 -11.31 6.55 -23.97
N PRO A 98 -10.67 6.62 -25.15
CA PRO A 98 -9.25 6.28 -25.31
C PRO A 98 -8.29 7.04 -24.37
N GLU A 99 -8.60 8.29 -24.07
CA GLU A 99 -7.83 9.17 -23.18
C GLU A 99 -8.09 8.93 -21.68
N GLY A 100 -9.01 8.02 -21.33
CA GLY A 100 -9.48 7.80 -19.97
C GLY A 100 -10.38 8.92 -19.46
N ILE A 101 -10.75 8.86 -18.18
CA ILE A 101 -11.60 9.84 -17.51
C ILE A 101 -10.84 10.41 -16.32
N THR A 102 -10.79 11.73 -16.24
CA THR A 102 -10.39 12.46 -15.03
C THR A 102 -11.63 13.10 -14.43
N TYR A 103 -11.84 12.94 -13.13
CA TYR A 103 -13.01 13.46 -12.43
C TYR A 103 -12.67 13.86 -11.00
N LYS A 104 -13.51 14.72 -10.41
CA LYS A 104 -13.36 15.16 -9.01
C LYS A 104 -14.59 14.81 -8.19
N LEU A 105 -14.34 14.30 -7.00
CA LEU A 105 -15.35 14.08 -5.97
C LEU A 105 -15.11 15.03 -4.81
N TYR A 106 -16.18 15.64 -4.32
CA TYR A 106 -16.14 16.65 -3.28
C TYR A 106 -16.84 16.12 -2.03
N PHE A 107 -16.23 16.36 -0.89
CA PHE A 107 -16.67 15.91 0.42
C PHE A 107 -16.65 17.10 1.40
N PRO A 108 -17.33 16.99 2.55
CA PRO A 108 -17.20 17.93 3.64
C PRO A 108 -15.72 18.21 4.01
N PRO A 109 -15.42 19.41 4.53
CA PRO A 109 -14.07 19.73 4.96
C PRO A 109 -13.65 18.84 6.13
N ILE A 110 -12.39 18.44 6.13
CA ILE A 110 -11.76 17.73 7.24
C ILE A 110 -10.77 18.64 7.94
N ASP A 111 -10.40 18.30 9.17
CA ASP A 111 -9.34 19.01 9.89
C ASP A 111 -8.03 18.92 9.08
N SER A 112 -7.35 20.05 8.88
CA SER A 112 -6.02 20.10 8.27
C SER A 112 -4.95 19.31 9.04
N ALA A 113 -5.21 18.96 10.30
CA ALA A 113 -4.38 18.07 11.11
C ALA A 113 -4.64 16.57 10.85
N ALA A 114 -5.65 16.21 10.03
CA ALA A 114 -5.91 14.83 9.66
C ALA A 114 -4.75 14.27 8.82
N PHE A 115 -4.25 13.09 9.19
CA PHE A 115 -3.10 12.47 8.52
C PHE A 115 -3.50 11.51 7.41
N LYS A 116 -4.62 10.80 7.58
CA LYS A 116 -5.08 9.76 6.67
C LYS A 116 -6.60 9.76 6.55
N ILE A 117 -7.07 9.41 5.36
CA ILE A 117 -8.48 9.09 5.11
C ILE A 117 -8.61 7.73 4.42
N ASP A 118 -9.79 7.15 4.59
CA ASP A 118 -10.28 6.06 3.74
C ASP A 118 -11.28 6.65 2.74
N PHE A 119 -11.35 6.06 1.55
CA PHE A 119 -12.38 6.29 0.54
C PHE A 119 -13.13 4.99 0.26
N GLY A 120 -14.45 5.09 0.09
CA GLY A 120 -15.28 3.95 -0.26
C GLY A 120 -16.51 4.34 -1.06
N GLU A 121 -17.10 3.35 -1.71
CA GLU A 121 -18.43 3.45 -2.34
C GLU A 121 -19.38 2.42 -1.71
N LEU A 122 -20.69 2.68 -1.78
CA LEU A 122 -21.71 1.73 -1.33
C LEU A 122 -22.51 1.21 -2.54
N HIS A 123 -21.96 0.20 -3.22
CA HIS A 123 -22.50 -0.48 -4.41
C HIS A 123 -22.00 -1.95 -4.53
N ASP A 124 -22.64 -2.78 -5.36
CA ASP A 124 -22.28 -4.19 -5.61
C ASP A 124 -20.89 -4.41 -6.26
N SER A 125 -20.18 -3.34 -6.62
CA SER A 125 -18.80 -3.37 -7.12
C SER A 125 -18.05 -2.13 -6.63
N SER A 126 -18.05 -1.96 -5.31
CA SER A 126 -17.50 -0.76 -4.67
C SER A 126 -15.99 -0.72 -4.73
N TRP A 127 -15.47 0.45 -5.09
CA TRP A 127 -14.07 0.77 -4.90
C TRP A 127 -13.82 1.21 -3.47
N TYR A 128 -12.77 0.67 -2.87
CA TYR A 128 -12.29 1.05 -1.56
C TYR A 128 -10.78 1.28 -1.61
N MET A 129 -10.36 2.41 -1.04
CA MET A 129 -8.97 2.79 -0.88
C MET A 129 -8.77 3.21 0.57
N TYR A 130 -7.80 2.62 1.24
CA TYR A 130 -7.59 2.78 2.68
C TYR A 130 -6.21 3.39 2.96
N ASP A 131 -6.13 4.09 4.09
CA ASP A 131 -4.90 4.74 4.57
C ASP A 131 -4.31 5.70 3.52
N ILE A 132 -5.15 6.49 2.87
CA ILE A 132 -4.74 7.51 1.91
C ILE A 132 -4.11 8.67 2.67
N GLU A 133 -2.82 8.92 2.43
CA GLU A 133 -2.04 9.93 3.16
C GLU A 133 -2.37 11.36 2.68
N LEU A 134 -2.55 12.30 3.63
CA LEU A 134 -3.09 13.64 3.41
C LEU A 134 -2.09 14.81 3.46
N GLY A 135 -0.78 14.56 3.47
CA GLY A 135 0.21 15.64 3.47
C GLY A 135 1.47 15.32 2.68
N ASP A 136 2.20 16.38 2.32
CA ASP A 136 3.60 16.33 1.91
C ASP A 136 4.46 15.98 3.14
N GLN A 137 4.26 14.81 3.73
CA GLN A 137 5.22 14.32 4.69
C GLN A 137 6.34 13.64 3.90
N PRO A 138 7.63 14.06 4.05
CA PRO A 138 8.71 13.19 3.67
C PRO A 138 8.45 11.84 4.33
N HIS A 139 8.76 10.76 3.63
CA HIS A 139 8.63 9.40 4.12
C HIS A 139 8.87 9.31 5.65
N ASN A 140 7.78 9.19 6.44
CA ASN A 140 7.83 9.27 7.91
C ASN A 140 8.38 7.99 8.55
N SER A 141 8.91 7.10 7.73
CA SER A 141 9.58 5.91 8.22
C SER A 141 11.07 6.19 8.36
N ILE A 142 11.66 5.61 9.38
CA ILE A 142 13.10 5.66 9.62
C ILE A 142 13.90 4.93 8.53
N VAL A 143 13.21 4.21 7.65
CA VAL A 143 13.77 3.47 6.51
C VAL A 143 13.87 4.40 5.30
N PRO A 144 15.05 4.66 4.75
CA PRO A 144 15.19 5.43 3.52
C PRO A 144 14.37 4.85 2.35
N ILE A 145 13.83 5.71 1.49
CA ILE A 145 12.96 5.33 0.34
C ILE A 145 13.65 4.32 -0.58
N GLU A 146 14.97 4.39 -0.73
CA GLU A 146 15.77 3.49 -1.54
C GLU A 146 15.81 2.06 -1.01
N LEU A 147 15.69 1.86 0.31
CA LEU A 147 15.64 0.54 0.93
C LEU A 147 14.26 -0.09 0.78
N LEU A 148 13.20 0.72 0.69
CA LEU A 148 11.83 0.22 0.63
C LEU A 148 11.59 -0.65 -0.61
N GLY A 149 10.78 -1.67 -0.40
CA GLY A 149 10.30 -2.59 -1.43
C GLY A 149 10.60 -4.05 -1.12
N ASP A 150 10.24 -4.89 -2.09
CA ASP A 150 10.49 -6.32 -2.06
C ASP A 150 11.80 -6.61 -2.79
N TRP A 151 12.66 -7.42 -2.17
CA TRP A 151 14.01 -7.68 -2.64
C TRP A 151 14.17 -9.14 -3.05
N PHE A 152 14.69 -9.33 -4.25
CA PHE A 152 14.89 -10.60 -4.90
C PHE A 152 16.38 -10.91 -5.01
N SER A 153 16.75 -12.17 -4.75
CA SER A 153 18.10 -12.66 -4.96
C SER A 153 18.41 -12.64 -6.45
N GLU A 154 19.49 -11.97 -6.86
CA GLU A 154 19.82 -11.89 -8.29
C GLU A 154 20.27 -13.24 -8.88
N GLU A 155 20.84 -14.09 -8.02
CA GLU A 155 21.29 -15.44 -8.34
C GLU A 155 20.11 -16.40 -8.59
N SER A 156 19.10 -16.39 -7.70
CA SER A 156 18.02 -17.39 -7.73
C SER A 156 16.67 -16.84 -8.21
N GLY A 157 16.53 -15.53 -8.35
CA GLY A 157 15.25 -14.86 -8.58
C GLY A 157 14.30 -14.85 -7.38
N LYS A 158 14.58 -15.60 -6.31
CA LYS A 158 13.66 -15.78 -5.17
C LYS A 158 13.51 -14.51 -4.34
N TRP A 159 12.27 -14.19 -3.97
CA TRP A 159 11.98 -13.20 -2.94
C TRP A 159 12.66 -13.62 -1.63
N THR A 160 13.48 -12.73 -1.07
CA THR A 160 14.30 -13.06 0.11
C THR A 160 13.90 -12.22 1.33
N PHE A 161 13.59 -10.94 1.13
CA PHE A 161 13.13 -10.06 2.19
C PHE A 161 12.39 -8.85 1.61
N SER A 162 11.69 -8.13 2.48
CA SER A 162 11.07 -6.85 2.16
C SER A 162 11.35 -5.84 3.25
N PHE A 163 11.58 -4.59 2.86
CA PHE A 163 11.57 -3.45 3.76
C PHE A 163 10.33 -2.62 3.46
N TRP A 164 9.39 -2.61 4.38
CA TRP A 164 8.23 -1.71 4.33
C TRP A 164 8.45 -0.55 5.32
N ASP A 165 7.52 0.39 5.34
CA ASP A 165 7.63 1.59 6.17
C ASP A 165 7.72 1.28 7.67
N SER A 166 6.90 0.36 8.16
CA SER A 166 6.74 0.08 9.58
C SER A 166 7.39 -1.23 10.01
N ILE A 167 7.56 -2.17 9.07
CA ILE A 167 8.07 -3.51 9.34
C ILE A 167 9.05 -3.96 8.26
N ALA A 168 9.92 -4.91 8.61
CA ALA A 168 10.71 -5.68 7.68
C ALA A 168 10.27 -7.15 7.69
N ILE A 169 10.36 -7.83 6.55
CA ILE A 169 10.12 -9.26 6.45
C ILE A 169 11.42 -9.91 6.03
N VAL A 170 12.03 -10.71 6.91
CA VAL A 170 13.33 -11.35 6.64
C VAL A 170 13.32 -12.77 7.20
N ASN A 171 13.76 -13.74 6.41
CA ASN A 171 13.77 -15.17 6.77
C ASN A 171 12.37 -15.64 7.24
N SER A 172 11.33 -15.19 6.54
CA SER A 172 9.93 -15.47 6.86
C SER A 172 9.48 -15.08 8.26
N LYS A 173 10.16 -14.12 8.89
CA LYS A 173 9.74 -13.46 10.14
C LYS A 173 9.47 -11.97 9.87
N ILE A 174 8.51 -11.42 10.60
CA ILE A 174 8.26 -9.97 10.65
C ILE A 174 9.15 -9.38 11.72
N TRP A 175 9.75 -8.23 11.44
CA TRP A 175 10.62 -7.53 12.37
C TRP A 175 10.21 -6.06 12.46
N ASP A 176 10.33 -5.52 13.66
CA ASP A 176 10.25 -4.08 13.90
C ASP A 176 11.63 -3.45 13.63
N TYR A 177 11.64 -2.20 13.17
CA TYR A 177 12.89 -1.47 13.02
C TYR A 177 13.35 -0.91 14.37
N PHE A 178 14.48 -1.42 14.88
CA PHE A 178 15.12 -0.87 16.07
C PHE A 178 15.94 0.39 15.74
N SER A 179 16.69 0.36 14.62
CA SER A 179 17.42 1.54 14.13
C SER A 179 17.79 1.40 12.66
N VAL A 180 17.83 2.53 11.95
CA VAL A 180 18.37 2.63 10.59
C VAL A 180 19.31 3.82 10.55
N VAL A 181 20.58 3.57 10.23
CA VAL A 181 21.63 4.61 10.24
C VAL A 181 22.45 4.54 8.97
N MET A 182 22.71 5.70 8.37
CA MET A 182 23.65 5.82 7.25
C MET A 182 25.09 5.97 7.79
N ASP A 183 26.00 5.16 7.28
CA ASP A 183 27.43 5.17 7.61
C ASP A 183 28.24 4.99 6.32
N ASN A 184 28.98 6.02 5.91
CA ASN A 184 29.83 6.02 4.71
C ASN A 184 29.10 5.48 3.46
N GLU A 185 27.96 6.09 3.11
CA GLU A 185 27.10 5.73 1.96
C GLU A 185 26.44 4.34 2.03
N ASN A 186 26.61 3.63 3.15
CA ASN A 186 25.98 2.35 3.42
C ASN A 186 24.93 2.50 4.52
N TYR A 187 23.91 1.65 4.52
CA TYR A 187 22.94 1.61 5.61
C TYR A 187 23.22 0.45 6.55
N LYS A 188 23.18 0.73 7.86
CA LYS A 188 23.11 -0.27 8.92
C LYS A 188 21.68 -0.29 9.44
N VAL A 189 21.01 -1.41 9.24
CA VAL A 189 19.64 -1.64 9.71
C VAL A 189 19.70 -2.67 10.83
N ILE A 190 19.12 -2.33 11.97
CA ILE A 190 18.94 -3.24 13.10
C ILE A 190 17.44 -3.48 13.22
N LEU A 191 17.08 -4.75 13.13
CA LEU A 191 15.73 -5.26 13.24
C LEU A 191 15.58 -5.97 14.59
N GLU A 192 14.40 -5.88 15.19
CA GLU A 192 14.07 -6.52 16.46
C GLU A 192 12.76 -7.33 16.35
N ASN A 193 12.73 -8.51 16.96
CA ASN A 193 11.52 -9.29 17.14
C ASN A 193 11.63 -10.02 18.49
N ASN A 194 10.76 -9.67 19.45
CA ASN A 194 10.70 -10.32 20.77
C ASN A 194 12.06 -10.42 21.50
N GLY A 195 12.93 -9.41 21.35
CA GLY A 195 14.27 -9.36 21.94
C GLY A 195 15.38 -9.98 21.10
N ASP A 196 15.05 -10.75 20.04
CA ASP A 196 16.02 -11.15 19.03
C ASP A 196 16.38 -9.95 18.15
N LYS A 197 17.67 -9.82 17.81
CA LYS A 197 18.16 -8.79 16.90
C LYS A 197 18.71 -9.37 15.61
N LEU A 198 18.39 -8.72 14.50
CA LEU A 198 18.90 -9.05 13.18
C LEU A 198 19.59 -7.82 12.57
N TYR A 199 20.83 -7.99 12.15
CA TYR A 199 21.68 -6.92 11.63
C TYR A 199 21.79 -7.04 10.12
N ILE A 200 21.53 -5.94 9.41
CA ILE A 200 21.60 -5.88 7.96
C ILE A 200 22.52 -4.73 7.56
N LEU A 201 23.48 -5.04 6.70
CA LEU A 201 24.32 -4.05 6.04
C LEU A 201 23.89 -3.93 4.58
N TYR A 202 23.55 -2.74 4.15
CA TYR A 202 23.18 -2.41 2.78
C TYR A 202 24.23 -1.51 2.15
N LYS A 203 24.65 -1.86 0.94
CA LYS A 203 25.53 -1.06 0.09
C LYS A 203 24.87 -0.84 -1.26
N LYS A 204 24.62 0.41 -1.62
CA LYS A 204 24.13 0.75 -2.96
C LYS A 204 25.25 0.54 -3.98
N LYS A 205 24.91 0.07 -5.18
CA LYS A 205 25.80 0.12 -6.34
C LYS A 205 25.16 0.94 -7.46
N ASP A 206 26.01 1.48 -8.31
CA ASP A 206 25.62 2.35 -9.43
C ASP A 206 24.99 1.57 -10.61
N ASP A 207 25.02 0.24 -10.58
CA ASP A 207 24.54 -0.66 -11.64
C ASP A 207 23.06 -1.08 -11.48
N GLY A 208 22.34 -0.50 -10.51
CA GLY A 208 20.97 -0.88 -10.19
C GLY A 208 20.86 -2.11 -9.27
N LEU A 209 21.98 -2.75 -8.92
CA LEU A 209 22.04 -3.80 -7.90
C LEU A 209 22.36 -3.21 -6.54
N SER A 210 22.01 -3.93 -5.48
CA SER A 210 22.45 -3.61 -4.12
C SER A 210 23.12 -4.82 -3.49
N GLN A 211 24.19 -4.57 -2.74
CA GLN A 211 24.87 -5.60 -1.98
C GLN A 211 24.37 -5.58 -0.54
N ILE A 212 23.81 -6.70 -0.10
CA ILE A 212 23.18 -6.81 1.21
C ILE A 212 23.79 -8.00 1.96
N SER A 213 24.15 -7.78 3.21
CA SER A 213 24.58 -8.80 4.16
C SER A 213 23.55 -8.87 5.28
N ILE A 214 23.08 -10.08 5.58
CA ILE A 214 22.10 -10.38 6.63
C ILE A 214 22.83 -11.14 7.74
N ASN A 215 22.56 -10.79 9.01
CA ASN A 215 23.27 -11.23 10.22
C ASN A 215 24.70 -10.72 10.37
N ASP A 216 25.07 -9.62 9.69
CA ASP A 216 26.42 -9.01 9.77
C ASP A 216 27.58 -10.01 9.68
N ASN A 217 27.40 -11.04 8.84
CA ASN A 217 28.45 -12.03 8.59
C ASN A 217 29.50 -11.53 7.57
N GLN A 218 29.40 -10.25 7.15
CA GLN A 218 30.18 -9.59 6.11
C GLN A 218 30.14 -10.28 4.73
N SER A 219 29.25 -11.26 4.53
CA SER A 219 29.00 -11.90 3.23
C SER A 219 27.94 -11.10 2.49
N PHE A 220 28.39 -10.23 1.58
CA PHE A 220 27.50 -9.43 0.74
C PHE A 220 27.04 -10.24 -0.47
N LYS A 221 25.73 -10.35 -0.65
CA LYS A 221 25.11 -10.93 -1.84
C LYS A 221 24.37 -9.88 -2.66
N PRO A 222 24.28 -10.02 -3.99
CA PRO A 222 23.54 -9.09 -4.84
C PRO A 222 22.03 -9.33 -4.74
N TYR A 223 21.28 -8.25 -4.61
CA TYR A 223 19.82 -8.22 -4.61
C TYR A 223 19.31 -7.07 -5.49
N THR A 224 18.10 -7.26 -6.01
CA THR A 224 17.40 -6.29 -6.86
C THR A 224 15.94 -6.14 -6.43
N LYS A 225 15.33 -5.02 -6.81
CA LYS A 225 13.87 -4.78 -6.70
C LYS A 225 13.15 -5.03 -8.03
N ASP A 226 13.88 -5.40 -9.07
CA ASP A 226 13.31 -5.76 -10.36
C ASP A 226 12.61 -7.11 -10.27
N VAL A 227 11.29 -7.11 -10.36
CA VAL A 227 10.45 -8.32 -10.29
C VAL A 227 10.66 -9.27 -11.47
N SER A 228 11.22 -8.79 -12.59
CA SER A 228 11.41 -9.60 -13.80
C SER A 228 12.36 -10.79 -13.58
N VAL A 229 13.22 -10.71 -12.56
CA VAL A 229 14.17 -11.77 -12.19
C VAL A 229 13.50 -13.00 -11.57
N LEU A 230 12.23 -12.90 -11.16
CA LEU A 230 11.44 -14.04 -10.69
C LEU A 230 11.33 -15.13 -11.75
N THR A 231 11.39 -14.78 -13.04
CA THR A 231 11.36 -15.77 -14.14
C THR A 231 12.49 -16.79 -14.03
N LYS A 232 13.66 -16.40 -13.50
CA LYS A 232 14.79 -17.32 -13.23
C LYS A 232 14.43 -18.42 -12.22
N SER A 233 13.52 -18.14 -11.28
CA SER A 233 13.06 -19.12 -10.29
C SER A 233 12.01 -20.09 -10.84
N LEU A 234 11.38 -19.74 -11.97
CA LEU A 234 10.38 -20.56 -12.66
C LEU A 234 11.01 -21.48 -13.72
N ASP A 235 12.17 -21.12 -14.26
CA ASP A 235 12.94 -21.92 -15.23
C ASP A 235 13.65 -23.13 -14.61
N GLU A 236 13.70 -23.22 -13.28
CA GLU A 236 13.92 -24.51 -12.62
C GLU A 236 12.66 -25.35 -12.87
N ASP A 237 12.65 -26.09 -13.99
CA ASP A 237 11.85 -27.30 -14.17
C ASP A 237 12.13 -28.19 -12.95
N MET A 238 11.39 -27.92 -11.87
CA MET A 238 11.32 -28.76 -10.70
C MET A 238 10.58 -29.99 -11.19
N ASP A 239 11.34 -30.90 -11.78
CA ASP A 239 11.00 -32.28 -11.99
C ASP A 239 10.40 -32.73 -10.65
N TYR A 240 9.07 -32.70 -10.54
CA TYR A 240 8.36 -32.90 -9.29
C TYR A 240 8.60 -34.35 -8.91
N LYS A 241 9.66 -34.58 -8.16
CA LYS A 241 9.93 -35.85 -7.54
C LYS A 241 9.01 -35.92 -6.36
N SER A 242 7.90 -36.61 -6.53
CA SER A 242 7.05 -36.97 -5.42
C SER A 242 7.90 -37.74 -4.41
N SER A 243 8.35 -37.07 -3.34
CA SER A 243 8.82 -37.81 -2.18
C SER A 243 7.57 -38.48 -1.62
N GLY A 244 7.60 -39.79 -1.43
CA GLY A 244 6.50 -40.51 -0.76
C GLY A 244 6.37 -40.17 0.72
N ASP A 245 6.89 -39.01 1.13
CA ASP A 245 7.07 -38.61 2.51
C ASP A 245 5.79 -37.91 2.98
N SER A 246 5.16 -38.50 3.99
CA SER A 246 4.18 -37.79 4.80
C SER A 246 4.88 -36.70 5.61
N GLY A 247 4.33 -35.49 5.63
CA GLY A 247 4.95 -34.36 6.32
C GLY A 247 3.97 -33.23 6.59
N VAL A 248 4.46 -32.21 7.30
CA VAL A 248 3.75 -30.96 7.49
C VAL A 248 4.49 -29.89 6.70
N VAL A 249 3.76 -29.19 5.83
CA VAL A 249 4.23 -27.98 5.14
C VAL A 249 3.66 -26.78 5.88
N VAL A 250 4.50 -25.79 6.16
CA VAL A 250 4.07 -24.52 6.74
C VAL A 250 3.91 -23.52 5.60
N TYR A 251 2.69 -23.05 5.40
CA TYR A 251 2.41 -21.90 4.54
C TYR A 251 2.15 -20.69 5.42
N GLN A 252 2.92 -19.63 5.23
CA GLN A 252 2.86 -18.44 6.09
C GLN A 252 3.17 -17.20 5.25
N GLY A 253 2.63 -16.07 5.68
CA GLY A 253 2.78 -14.81 4.97
C GLY A 253 2.18 -13.65 5.74
N ILE A 254 2.05 -12.53 5.04
CA ILE A 254 1.45 -11.32 5.57
C ILE A 254 0.64 -10.64 4.46
N PHE A 255 -0.56 -10.19 4.81
CA PHE A 255 -1.38 -9.36 3.94
C PHE A 255 -0.94 -7.90 4.06
N LYS A 256 -0.30 -7.36 3.03
CA LYS A 256 0.10 -5.96 2.99
C LYS A 256 -1.14 -5.06 3.10
N GLY A 257 -1.13 -4.14 4.05
CA GLY A 257 -2.25 -3.22 4.30
C GLY A 257 -3.47 -3.87 4.97
N TYR A 258 -3.29 -5.04 5.61
CA TYR A 258 -4.34 -5.67 6.39
C TYR A 258 -4.82 -4.77 7.53
N ARG A 259 -6.15 -4.75 7.72
CA ARG A 259 -6.79 -4.14 8.88
C ARG A 259 -7.64 -5.20 9.57
N PRO A 260 -7.58 -5.33 10.91
CA PRO A 260 -8.37 -6.29 11.66
C PRO A 260 -9.89 -6.20 11.40
N GLU A 261 -10.38 -5.01 11.06
CA GLU A 261 -11.78 -4.76 10.71
C GLU A 261 -12.25 -5.47 9.43
N PHE A 262 -11.34 -5.93 8.56
CA PHE A 262 -11.68 -6.72 7.38
C PHE A 262 -12.02 -8.19 7.72
N GLY A 263 -11.83 -8.59 8.97
CA GLY A 263 -12.04 -9.94 9.44
C GLY A 263 -10.73 -10.68 9.67
N SER A 264 -10.74 -11.59 10.64
CA SER A 264 -9.56 -12.32 11.11
C SER A 264 -9.47 -13.75 10.59
N TYR A 265 -10.38 -14.20 9.71
CA TYR A 265 -10.39 -15.57 9.20
C TYR A 265 -10.31 -15.61 7.68
N CYS A 266 -9.48 -16.52 7.17
CA CYS A 266 -9.36 -16.82 5.75
C CYS A 266 -9.29 -18.35 5.56
N SER A 267 -9.47 -18.82 4.31
CA SER A 267 -9.34 -20.23 3.97
C SER A 267 -8.37 -20.40 2.80
N LEU A 268 -7.42 -21.31 2.94
CA LEU A 268 -6.57 -21.76 1.84
C LEU A 268 -7.24 -22.97 1.16
N GLU A 269 -7.50 -22.84 -0.14
CA GLU A 269 -7.92 -23.95 -1.00
C GLU A 269 -6.67 -24.66 -1.52
N VAL A 270 -6.52 -25.94 -1.19
CA VAL A 270 -5.43 -26.79 -1.64
C VAL A 270 -5.98 -27.86 -2.56
N GLY A 271 -5.57 -27.82 -3.83
CA GLY A 271 -5.87 -28.86 -4.81
C GLY A 271 -4.98 -30.08 -4.59
N ASP A 272 -5.60 -31.27 -4.54
CA ASP A 272 -4.86 -32.53 -4.60
C ASP A 272 -4.60 -32.87 -6.07
N GLY A 273 -3.34 -32.85 -6.52
CA GLY A 273 -3.00 -33.20 -7.92
C GLY A 273 -3.37 -34.63 -8.32
N LEU A 274 -3.74 -35.49 -7.36
CA LEU A 274 -4.07 -36.91 -7.56
C LEU A 274 -5.56 -37.20 -7.38
N LYS A 275 -6.32 -36.28 -6.78
CA LYS A 275 -7.77 -36.42 -6.55
C LYS A 275 -8.49 -35.19 -7.09
N SER A 276 -9.67 -35.35 -7.68
CA SER A 276 -10.52 -34.20 -8.03
C SER A 276 -11.11 -33.45 -6.81
N ASN A 277 -10.62 -33.73 -5.60
CA ASN A 277 -11.11 -33.13 -4.36
C ASN A 277 -10.27 -31.91 -3.96
N ARG A 278 -10.93 -30.98 -3.27
CA ARG A 278 -10.31 -29.76 -2.74
C ARG A 278 -10.39 -29.78 -1.23
N ASP A 279 -9.26 -29.56 -0.58
CA ASP A 279 -9.18 -29.43 0.87
C ASP A 279 -9.13 -27.94 1.22
N TYR A 280 -9.87 -27.55 2.26
CA TYR A 280 -9.92 -26.17 2.75
C TYR A 280 -9.31 -26.10 4.14
N TYR A 281 -8.31 -25.25 4.30
CA TYR A 281 -7.65 -25.00 5.58
C TYR A 281 -8.02 -23.60 6.04
N ALA A 282 -8.91 -23.51 7.03
CA ALA A 282 -9.20 -22.23 7.67
C ALA A 282 -8.03 -21.84 8.59
N PHE A 283 -7.66 -20.56 8.56
CA PHE A 283 -6.62 -20.00 9.42
C PHE A 283 -6.99 -18.60 9.89
N GLU A 284 -6.40 -18.22 11.01
CA GLU A 284 -6.56 -16.89 11.60
C GLU A 284 -5.46 -15.95 11.09
N ILE A 285 -5.82 -14.68 10.90
CA ILE A 285 -4.91 -13.60 10.54
C ILE A 285 -4.69 -12.79 11.82
N ASP A 286 -3.43 -12.64 12.20
CA ASP A 286 -3.01 -11.82 13.33
C ASP A 286 -3.34 -10.34 13.08
N THR A 287 -3.40 -9.54 14.14
CA THR A 287 -3.74 -8.11 14.05
C THR A 287 -2.80 -7.29 13.17
N ASN A 288 -1.56 -7.76 12.95
CA ASN A 288 -0.56 -7.16 12.07
C ASN A 288 -0.63 -7.69 10.63
N GLY A 289 -1.60 -8.55 10.31
CA GLY A 289 -1.79 -9.15 8.99
C GLY A 289 -1.01 -10.44 8.74
N SER A 290 -0.21 -10.92 9.70
CA SER A 290 0.48 -12.21 9.53
C SER A 290 -0.47 -13.39 9.64
N PHE A 291 -0.11 -14.47 8.98
CA PHE A 291 -0.79 -15.75 9.13
C PHE A 291 0.20 -16.91 9.02
N ARG A 292 -0.18 -18.04 9.61
CA ARG A 292 0.55 -19.31 9.49
C ARG A 292 -0.44 -20.47 9.48
N VAL A 293 -0.33 -21.33 8.49
CA VAL A 293 -1.14 -22.54 8.34
C VAL A 293 -0.25 -23.76 8.14
N GLU A 294 -0.61 -24.86 8.81
CA GLU A 294 0.06 -26.15 8.69
C GLU A 294 -0.76 -27.07 7.78
N LEU A 295 -0.17 -27.45 6.66
CA LEU A 295 -0.76 -28.32 5.66
C LEU A 295 -0.19 -29.72 5.84
N LYS A 296 -1.08 -30.70 6.02
CA LYS A 296 -0.66 -32.11 6.12
C LYS A 296 -0.53 -32.68 4.73
N LEU A 297 0.69 -33.06 4.35
CA LEU A 297 0.93 -33.83 3.13
C LEU A 297 0.47 -35.26 3.36
N MET A 298 -0.54 -35.69 2.61
CA MET A 298 -0.93 -37.09 2.59
C MET A 298 0.12 -37.89 1.80
N PRO A 299 0.54 -39.06 2.31
CA PRO A 299 1.41 -39.93 1.53
C PRO A 299 0.68 -40.38 0.27
N LEU A 300 1.41 -40.40 -0.85
CA LEU A 300 0.99 -41.08 -2.06
C LEU A 300 0.72 -42.55 -1.71
N LYS A 301 -0.55 -42.98 -1.79
CA LYS A 301 -0.86 -44.41 -1.79
C LYS A 301 -0.28 -44.99 -3.08
N LYS A 302 0.80 -45.77 -2.94
CA LYS A 302 1.33 -46.61 -4.02
C LYS A 302 0.32 -47.65 -4.45
#